data_AF-A0A818QA90-F1
#
_entry.id   AF-A0A818QA90-F1
#
_cell.length_a   1.000
_cell.length_b   1.000
_cell.length_c   1.000
_cell.angle_alpha   90.00
_cell.angle_beta   90.00
_cell.angle_gamma   90.00
#
_symmetry.space_group_name_H-M   'P 1'
#
loop_
_entity.id
_entity.type
_entity.pdbx_description
1 polymer ?
#
loop_
_entity_poly.entity_id
_entity_poly.type
_entity_poly.pdbx_seq_one_letter_code
_entity_poly.pdbx_strand_id
1 'polypeptide(L)'
;MVKTQYRSVKTGKVINQIQFAPFSSLEMQKEAHIHVVSKNLYSQDAARTPAPFGVLDPKLGVCGGKRICDTCHQDVTKCLGHYGYIDLQLPVFHIGFFRSIVVVLQTICKKCSRVMLNKEMKQTFQRQLCRPILTYLQKKSLRKRVHEKAKKTTICPYCGELNGAVLKCALLKIAHDKYRTQKRQHNTLVDINELFHSARQSNAEVGALISSYTEILNPVRVLELFERIPTEDLPLLLIDESIIHPRDFILSRILVPPICIRPTVQSDFRAGTNEDDLTIKLSEIIFLNDVIQRNRLNGVKMDKLVEQWDFLQLQCALYINSSLSGIPAHMQPKKWIRSFAQRLKGKQGRFRGNLSGKRVDFSARTVISPDPNLRIDEKPGYVSIVKALYSYTARSPEELSFEEGEILYVTDDAKYKDWYLATTNKNRTGGLIPKNYVEESTEKLTNALHDAAKRGNIEFLQQSLANKASVLGLDKAGNTPFHWACYSGDMDCVKLLLPLSLSIINQKNNVGDTPLHVASWKNHADIVQMLVENGADKRIRNQDNKTPLDLTHDPNIRSILEDKVIFSNYKPRNTQQNDDGNGEDDDSD
;
A
#
# COMPACT_ATOMS: atom_id res chain seq x y z
N MET A 1 -43.66 -11.16 -17.29
CA MET A 1 -42.81 -10.55 -16.24
C MET A 1 -41.47 -11.27 -16.23
N VAL A 2 -40.38 -10.59 -16.60
CA VAL A 2 -39.03 -11.15 -16.49
C VAL A 2 -38.67 -11.15 -15.01
N LYS A 3 -38.51 -12.34 -14.41
CA LYS A 3 -38.09 -12.47 -13.01
C LYS A 3 -36.70 -11.85 -12.86
N THR A 4 -36.57 -10.82 -12.05
CA THR A 4 -35.27 -10.20 -11.73
C THR A 4 -34.46 -11.16 -10.85
N GLN A 5 -33.24 -11.46 -11.28
CA GLN A 5 -32.32 -12.31 -10.55
C GLN A 5 -31.86 -11.60 -9.26
N TYR A 6 -31.84 -12.32 -8.14
CA TYR A 6 -31.31 -11.79 -6.89
C TYR A 6 -29.85 -11.37 -7.06
N ARG A 7 -29.53 -10.13 -6.68
CA ARG A 7 -28.18 -9.60 -6.60
C ARG A 7 -27.91 -9.30 -5.13
N SER A 8 -26.83 -9.85 -4.58
CA SER A 8 -26.44 -9.57 -3.21
C SER A 8 -26.34 -8.07 -2.98
N VAL A 9 -26.88 -7.60 -1.86
CA VAL A 9 -26.78 -6.20 -1.44
C VAL A 9 -25.30 -5.85 -1.36
N LYS A 10 -24.91 -4.63 -1.80
CA LYS A 10 -23.50 -4.19 -1.79
C LYS A 10 -22.93 -4.27 -0.38
N THR A 11 -22.25 -5.38 -0.06
CA THR A 11 -21.56 -5.56 1.21
C THR A 11 -20.28 -4.71 1.20
N GLY A 12 -20.10 -3.87 2.22
CA GLY A 12 -18.83 -3.19 2.44
C GLY A 12 -17.69 -4.21 2.61
N LYS A 13 -16.57 -3.99 1.92
CA LYS A 13 -15.38 -4.84 2.04
C LYS A 13 -14.24 -4.06 2.68
N VAL A 14 -13.41 -4.75 3.45
CA VAL A 14 -12.21 -4.17 4.08
C VAL A 14 -10.97 -4.86 3.51
N ILE A 15 -9.93 -4.09 3.25
CA ILE A 15 -8.64 -4.59 2.77
C ILE A 15 -7.91 -5.26 3.95
N ASN A 16 -7.64 -6.56 3.86
CA ASN A 16 -6.92 -7.31 4.89
C ASN A 16 -5.38 -7.20 4.74
N GLN A 17 -4.87 -7.42 3.52
CA GLN A 17 -3.44 -7.42 3.23
C GLN A 17 -3.13 -6.94 1.82
N ILE A 18 -1.88 -6.49 1.59
CA ILE A 18 -1.36 -6.07 0.29
C ILE A 18 -0.17 -6.95 -0.06
N GLN A 19 -0.23 -7.59 -1.23
CA GLN A 19 0.83 -8.43 -1.78
C GLN A 19 1.54 -7.69 -2.92
N PHE A 20 2.87 -7.59 -2.84
CA PHE A 20 3.67 -6.88 -3.84
C PHE A 20 4.34 -7.86 -4.81
N ALA A 21 4.17 -7.62 -6.09
CA ALA A 21 4.80 -8.36 -7.18
C ALA A 21 5.09 -7.42 -8.37
N PRO A 22 6.18 -7.63 -9.13
CA PRO A 22 6.29 -7.05 -10.47
C PRO A 22 5.21 -7.64 -11.37
N PHE A 23 4.71 -6.82 -12.31
CA PHE A 23 3.83 -7.34 -13.36
C PHE A 23 4.66 -8.11 -14.39
N SER A 24 4.15 -9.27 -14.82
CA SER A 24 4.63 -9.92 -16.03
C SER A 24 4.23 -9.13 -17.27
N SER A 25 4.95 -9.33 -18.38
CA SER A 25 4.62 -8.68 -19.65
C SER A 25 3.18 -8.95 -20.10
N LEU A 26 2.68 -10.16 -19.87
CA LEU A 26 1.31 -10.55 -20.21
C LEU A 26 0.28 -9.86 -19.31
N GLU A 27 0.53 -9.75 -18.00
CA GLU A 27 -0.39 -9.05 -17.10
C GLU A 27 -0.43 -7.56 -17.40
N MET A 28 0.71 -6.94 -17.75
CA MET A 28 0.73 -5.55 -18.22
C MET A 28 -0.19 -5.35 -19.43
N GLN A 29 -0.19 -6.29 -20.37
CA GLN A 29 -1.05 -6.23 -21.55
C GLN A 29 -2.52 -6.45 -21.21
N LYS A 30 -2.83 -7.33 -20.24
CA LYS A 30 -4.21 -7.57 -19.79
C LYS A 30 -4.82 -6.37 -19.08
N GLU A 31 -4.01 -5.65 -18.29
CA GLU A 31 -4.46 -4.45 -17.56
C GLU A 31 -4.63 -3.24 -18.49
N ALA A 32 -3.83 -3.18 -19.55
CA ALA A 32 -3.81 -2.05 -20.46
C ALA A 32 -4.93 -2.10 -21.50
N HIS A 33 -5.55 -0.95 -21.75
CA HIS A 33 -6.66 -0.81 -22.70
C HIS A 33 -6.19 -0.48 -24.12
N ILE A 34 -5.02 0.16 -24.25
CA ILE A 34 -4.47 0.55 -25.55
C ILE A 34 -3.00 0.20 -25.67
N HIS A 35 -2.59 -0.14 -26.88
CA HIS A 35 -1.19 -0.18 -27.28
C HIS A 35 -0.79 1.21 -27.78
N VAL A 36 0.16 1.85 -27.10
CA VAL A 36 0.63 3.20 -27.43
C VAL A 36 1.80 3.11 -28.38
N VAL A 37 1.60 3.61 -29.60
CA VAL A 37 2.59 3.54 -30.70
C VAL A 37 2.94 4.90 -31.28
N SER A 38 2.06 5.90 -31.15
CA SER A 38 2.31 7.21 -31.72
C SER A 38 3.19 8.06 -30.80
N LYS A 39 4.30 8.56 -31.34
CA LYS A 39 5.17 9.52 -30.65
C LYS A 39 4.54 10.92 -30.55
N ASN A 40 3.67 11.27 -31.49
CA ASN A 40 3.07 12.61 -31.53
C ASN A 40 2.08 12.77 -30.38
N LEU A 41 2.12 13.92 -29.71
CA LEU A 41 1.20 14.20 -28.60
C LEU A 41 -0.18 14.63 -29.10
N TYR A 42 -0.18 15.42 -30.17
CA TYR A 42 -1.37 16.02 -30.78
C TYR A 42 -1.33 15.82 -32.29
N SER A 43 -2.49 15.75 -32.91
CA SER A 43 -2.65 15.87 -34.36
C SER A 43 -2.30 17.30 -34.81
N GLN A 44 -2.00 17.48 -36.10
CA GLN A 44 -1.63 18.77 -36.69
C GLN A 44 -2.84 19.72 -36.90
N ASP A 45 -3.99 19.40 -36.29
CA ASP A 45 -5.21 20.17 -36.42
C ASP A 45 -5.17 21.44 -35.57
N ALA A 46 -5.86 22.50 -36.01
CA ALA A 46 -6.00 23.74 -35.25
C ALA A 46 -6.63 23.53 -33.86
N ALA A 47 -7.44 22.48 -33.70
CA ALA A 47 -8.11 22.11 -32.46
C ALA A 47 -7.19 21.39 -31.44
N ARG A 48 -5.94 21.08 -31.80
CA ARG A 48 -4.94 20.41 -30.95
C ARG A 48 -5.53 19.17 -30.27
N THR A 49 -6.13 18.32 -31.10
CA THR A 49 -6.72 17.03 -30.71
C THR A 49 -5.60 16.07 -30.32
N PRO A 50 -5.72 15.29 -29.23
CA PRO A 50 -4.72 14.29 -28.88
C PRO A 50 -4.54 13.29 -30.02
N ALA A 51 -3.30 12.90 -30.31
CA ALA A 51 -3.05 11.96 -31.39
C ALA A 51 -3.62 10.57 -31.04
N PRO A 52 -4.28 9.88 -31.99
CA PRO A 52 -4.80 8.54 -31.76
C PRO A 52 -3.64 7.57 -31.50
N PHE A 53 -3.85 6.62 -30.57
CA PHE A 53 -2.84 5.67 -30.11
C PHE A 53 -1.54 6.34 -29.60
N GLY A 54 -1.65 7.61 -29.18
CA GLY A 54 -0.58 8.37 -28.57
C GLY A 54 -0.63 8.32 -27.05
N VAL A 55 0.35 8.97 -26.41
CA VAL A 55 0.44 9.00 -24.95
C VAL A 55 -0.67 9.84 -24.28
N LEU A 56 -1.39 10.69 -25.03
CA LEU A 56 -2.50 11.50 -24.52
C LEU A 56 -3.87 11.02 -25.03
N ASP A 57 -3.95 9.80 -25.55
CA ASP A 57 -5.19 9.23 -26.08
C ASP A 57 -6.32 9.25 -25.02
N PRO A 58 -7.53 9.73 -25.34
CA PRO A 58 -8.65 9.82 -24.40
C PRO A 58 -9.09 8.48 -23.79
N LYS A 59 -8.70 7.35 -24.39
CA LYS A 59 -8.91 6.02 -23.82
C LYS A 59 -8.10 5.80 -22.54
N LEU A 60 -7.00 6.51 -22.33
CA LEU A 60 -6.19 6.48 -21.10
C LEU A 60 -6.78 7.32 -19.95
N GLY A 61 -7.89 8.02 -20.23
CA GLY A 61 -8.50 8.99 -19.33
C GLY A 61 -8.51 10.38 -19.95
N VAL A 62 -9.02 11.35 -19.19
CA VAL A 62 -9.12 12.74 -19.60
C VAL A 62 -8.55 13.67 -18.54
N CYS A 63 -8.03 14.81 -18.96
CA CYS A 63 -7.57 15.87 -18.09
C CYS A 63 -8.03 17.22 -18.63
N GLY A 64 -8.81 17.95 -17.83
CA GLY A 64 -9.31 19.29 -18.14
C GLY A 64 -10.39 19.35 -19.22
N GLY A 65 -11.23 20.39 -19.13
CA GLY A 65 -12.27 20.71 -20.12
C GLY A 65 -13.53 19.83 -20.07
N LYS A 66 -14.43 20.02 -21.05
CA LYS A 66 -15.68 19.26 -21.23
C LYS A 66 -15.49 17.88 -21.88
N ARG A 67 -14.25 17.37 -21.96
CA ARG A 67 -13.96 16.09 -22.61
C ARG A 67 -14.33 14.93 -21.68
N ILE A 68 -14.87 13.86 -22.26
CA ILE A 68 -15.22 12.62 -21.56
C ILE A 68 -14.23 11.52 -21.95
N CYS A 69 -14.00 10.56 -21.06
CA CYS A 69 -13.13 9.43 -21.34
C CYS A 69 -13.77 8.46 -22.34
N ASP A 70 -13.00 7.99 -23.33
CA ASP A 70 -13.50 7.05 -24.35
C ASP A 70 -13.69 5.62 -23.83
N THR A 71 -13.13 5.30 -22.66
CA THR A 71 -13.19 3.96 -22.06
C THR A 71 -14.31 3.82 -21.04
N CYS A 72 -14.40 4.75 -20.07
CA CYS A 72 -15.43 4.70 -19.03
C CYS A 72 -16.59 5.69 -19.24
N HIS A 73 -16.50 6.58 -20.24
CA HIS A 73 -17.50 7.61 -20.55
C HIS A 73 -17.82 8.53 -19.37
N GLN A 74 -16.85 8.73 -18.48
CA GLN A 74 -16.94 9.60 -17.32
C GLN A 74 -16.09 10.86 -17.49
N ASP A 75 -16.49 11.91 -16.75
CA ASP A 75 -15.73 13.15 -16.63
C ASP A 75 -14.46 12.98 -15.77
N VAL A 76 -13.66 14.04 -15.67
CA VAL A 76 -12.40 14.08 -14.90
C VAL A 76 -12.60 13.78 -13.41
N THR A 77 -13.78 14.04 -12.84
CA THR A 77 -14.04 13.85 -11.39
C THR A 77 -14.35 12.40 -11.05
N LYS A 78 -14.98 11.66 -11.98
CA LYS A 78 -15.41 10.27 -11.77
C LYS A 78 -14.46 9.25 -12.40
N CYS A 79 -13.77 9.62 -13.47
CA CYS A 79 -12.84 8.74 -14.18
C CYS A 79 -11.65 8.35 -13.29
N LEU A 80 -11.47 7.04 -13.07
CA LEU A 80 -10.32 6.47 -12.34
C LEU A 80 -9.02 6.55 -13.14
N GLY A 81 -9.14 6.58 -14.48
CA GLY A 81 -8.01 6.49 -15.41
C GLY A 81 -7.73 5.05 -15.85
N HIS A 82 -7.15 4.90 -17.05
CA HIS A 82 -6.90 3.59 -17.66
C HIS A 82 -5.44 3.49 -18.13
N TYR A 83 -4.85 2.31 -17.98
CA TYR A 83 -3.48 2.05 -18.39
C TYR A 83 -3.38 1.78 -19.90
N GLY A 84 -2.24 2.14 -20.46
CA GLY A 84 -1.79 1.67 -21.77
C GLY A 84 -0.51 0.86 -21.63
N TYR A 85 0.02 0.34 -22.72
CA TYR A 85 1.35 -0.28 -22.74
C TYR A 85 2.14 0.13 -23.98
N ILE A 86 3.47 0.03 -23.87
CA ILE A 86 4.44 0.19 -24.95
C ILE A 86 5.30 -1.07 -25.01
N ASP A 87 5.40 -1.68 -26.19
CA ASP A 87 6.30 -2.78 -26.46
C ASP A 87 7.69 -2.26 -26.80
N LEU A 88 8.72 -2.71 -26.08
CA LEU A 88 10.10 -2.35 -26.39
C LEU A 88 10.66 -3.30 -27.44
N GLN A 89 11.30 -2.76 -28.47
CA GLN A 89 11.94 -3.55 -29.54
C GLN A 89 13.10 -4.41 -29.03
N LEU A 90 13.77 -3.97 -27.96
CA LEU A 90 14.82 -4.69 -27.27
C LEU A 90 14.57 -4.62 -25.75
N PRO A 91 14.78 -5.73 -25.01
CA PRO A 91 14.60 -5.73 -23.56
C PRO A 91 15.64 -4.84 -22.88
N VAL A 92 15.27 -4.25 -21.74
CA VAL A 92 16.14 -3.37 -20.94
C VAL A 92 16.12 -3.76 -19.46
N PHE A 93 17.21 -3.50 -18.74
CA PHE A 93 17.21 -3.77 -17.29
C PHE A 93 16.32 -2.79 -16.54
N HIS A 94 15.46 -3.30 -15.65
CA HIS A 94 14.73 -2.47 -14.70
C HIS A 94 15.69 -1.91 -13.64
N ILE A 95 15.82 -0.59 -13.57
CA ILE A 95 16.76 0.07 -12.64
C ILE A 95 16.51 -0.30 -11.17
N GLY A 96 15.25 -0.47 -10.76
CA GLY A 96 14.89 -0.87 -9.40
C GLY A 96 15.29 -2.31 -9.06
N PHE A 97 15.36 -3.20 -10.06
CA PHE A 97 15.72 -4.61 -9.87
C PHE A 97 17.17 -4.91 -10.27
N PHE A 98 17.91 -3.94 -10.81
CA PHE A 98 19.28 -4.13 -11.31
C PHE A 98 20.20 -4.79 -10.27
N ARG A 99 20.12 -4.38 -9.00
CA ARG A 99 20.90 -5.02 -7.91
C ARG A 99 20.47 -6.47 -7.67
N SER A 100 19.17 -6.76 -7.72
CA SER A 100 18.64 -8.12 -7.58
C SER A 100 19.03 -9.01 -8.77
N ILE A 101 18.99 -8.47 -9.99
CA ILE A 101 19.45 -9.15 -11.21
C ILE A 101 20.90 -9.59 -11.07
N VAL A 102 21.80 -8.68 -10.65
CA VAL A 102 23.22 -9.02 -10.41
C VAL A 102 23.37 -10.11 -9.35
N VAL A 103 22.61 -10.05 -8.26
CA VAL A 103 22.63 -11.09 -7.21
C VAL A 103 22.19 -12.44 -7.76
N VAL A 104 21.12 -12.50 -8.55
CA VAL A 104 20.65 -13.75 -9.17
C VAL A 104 21.70 -14.29 -10.14
N LEU A 105 22.27 -13.44 -11.00
CA LEU A 105 23.35 -13.81 -11.91
C LEU A 105 24.61 -14.31 -11.17
N GLN A 106 24.91 -13.78 -10.00
CA GLN A 106 26.01 -14.27 -9.16
C GLN A 106 25.69 -15.63 -8.51
N THR A 107 24.42 -16.03 -8.39
CA THR A 107 24.01 -17.31 -7.80
C THR A 107 23.81 -18.45 -8.80
N ILE A 108 23.50 -18.14 -10.06
CA ILE A 108 23.24 -19.15 -11.09
C ILE A 108 24.44 -19.39 -12.00
N CYS A 109 24.47 -20.56 -12.62
CA CYS A 109 25.39 -20.92 -13.69
C CYS A 109 25.00 -20.23 -15.01
N LYS A 110 25.98 -19.72 -15.77
CA LYS A 110 25.73 -18.95 -17.01
C LYS A 110 25.57 -19.85 -18.25
N LYS A 111 25.62 -21.17 -18.06
CA LYS A 111 25.37 -22.18 -19.10
C LYS A 111 24.08 -22.96 -18.87
N CYS A 112 23.93 -23.57 -17.68
CA CYS A 112 22.76 -24.39 -17.35
C CYS A 112 21.69 -23.70 -16.50
N SER A 113 21.86 -22.42 -16.13
CA SER A 113 20.94 -21.63 -15.29
C SER A 113 20.56 -22.18 -13.92
N ARG A 114 21.14 -23.31 -13.49
CA ARG A 114 20.95 -23.87 -12.14
C ARG A 114 21.67 -23.06 -11.07
N VAL A 115 21.13 -23.06 -9.85
CA VAL A 115 21.77 -22.44 -8.70
C VAL A 115 23.05 -23.20 -8.33
N MET A 116 24.15 -22.47 -8.17
CA MET A 116 25.49 -23.02 -7.94
C MET A 116 25.69 -23.47 -6.50
N LEU A 117 24.94 -24.49 -6.07
CA LEU A 117 25.06 -25.14 -4.77
C LEU A 117 25.14 -26.65 -4.93
N ASN A 118 25.87 -27.30 -4.03
CA ASN A 118 25.91 -28.76 -3.92
C ASN A 118 24.52 -29.28 -3.50
N LYS A 119 24.23 -30.53 -3.90
CA LYS A 119 22.92 -31.17 -3.67
C LYS A 119 22.51 -31.19 -2.18
N GLU A 120 23.43 -31.49 -1.28
CA GLU A 120 23.19 -31.50 0.18
C GLU A 120 22.85 -30.11 0.74
N MET A 121 23.61 -29.10 0.30
CA MET A 121 23.40 -27.72 0.71
C MET A 121 22.06 -27.19 0.20
N LYS A 122 21.72 -27.52 -1.05
CA LYS A 122 20.44 -27.19 -1.68
C LYS A 122 19.28 -27.73 -0.85
N GLN A 123 19.31 -29.02 -0.49
CA GLN A 123 18.27 -29.63 0.35
C GLN A 123 18.20 -28.98 1.74
N THR A 124 19.34 -28.67 2.35
CA THR A 124 19.38 -28.02 3.67
C THR A 124 18.70 -26.65 3.64
N PHE A 125 18.98 -25.84 2.63
CA PHE A 125 18.34 -24.53 2.48
C PHE A 125 16.86 -24.63 2.13
N GLN A 126 16.47 -25.57 1.27
CA GLN A 126 15.06 -25.82 0.97
C GLN A 126 14.27 -26.19 2.23
N ARG A 127 14.78 -27.10 3.07
CA ARG A 127 14.15 -27.44 4.36
C ARG A 127 14.00 -26.22 5.28
N GLN A 128 15.01 -25.35 5.32
CA GLN A 128 14.94 -24.11 6.11
C GLN A 128 13.89 -23.13 5.59
N LEU A 129 13.62 -23.11 4.28
CA LEU A 129 12.65 -22.24 3.62
C LEU A 129 11.21 -22.75 3.71
N CYS A 130 11.00 -24.06 3.85
CA CYS A 130 9.68 -24.67 4.03
C CYS A 130 9.10 -24.50 5.44
N ARG A 131 9.77 -23.77 6.35
CA ARG A 131 9.25 -23.53 7.70
C ARG A 131 8.03 -22.58 7.65
N PRO A 132 6.90 -22.92 8.27
CA PRO A 132 5.61 -22.23 8.07
C PRO A 132 5.58 -20.77 8.55
N ILE A 133 6.45 -20.36 9.47
CA ILE A 133 6.49 -18.98 10.01
C ILE A 133 7.91 -18.41 9.87
N LEU A 134 8.25 -17.97 8.67
CA LEU A 134 9.51 -17.29 8.39
C LEU A 134 9.32 -15.78 8.35
N THR A 135 9.97 -15.07 9.27
CA THR A 135 9.98 -13.60 9.27
C THR A 135 10.79 -13.04 8.10
N TYR A 136 10.52 -11.79 7.69
CA TYR A 136 11.24 -11.13 6.60
C TYR A 136 12.77 -11.07 6.85
N LEU A 137 13.19 -10.77 8.09
CA LEU A 137 14.61 -10.71 8.46
C LEU A 137 15.30 -12.07 8.31
N GLN A 138 14.64 -13.15 8.73
CA GLN A 138 15.16 -14.52 8.57
C GLN A 138 15.28 -14.90 7.10
N LYS A 139 14.25 -14.62 6.28
CA LYS A 139 14.31 -14.81 4.82
C LYS A 139 15.51 -14.04 4.23
N LYS A 140 15.66 -12.76 4.55
CA LYS A 140 16.77 -11.92 4.08
C LYS A 140 18.14 -12.50 4.45
N SER A 141 18.30 -12.99 5.67
CA SER A 141 19.52 -13.65 6.15
C SER A 141 19.81 -14.95 5.40
N LEU A 142 18.79 -15.80 5.18
CA LEU A 142 18.91 -17.04 4.40
C LEU A 142 19.37 -16.77 2.97
N ARG A 143 18.74 -15.80 2.28
CA ARG A 143 19.14 -15.40 0.93
C ARG A 143 20.60 -14.93 0.87
N LYS A 144 21.05 -14.17 1.87
CA LYS A 144 22.46 -13.72 1.96
C LYS A 144 23.41 -14.92 2.08
N ARG A 145 23.09 -15.90 2.93
CA ARG A 145 23.90 -17.13 3.11
C ARG A 145 23.96 -17.98 1.85
N VAL A 146 22.83 -18.14 1.15
CA VAL A 146 22.76 -18.83 -0.15
C VAL A 146 23.65 -18.13 -1.17
N HIS A 147 23.52 -16.81 -1.26
CA HIS A 147 24.28 -15.99 -2.20
C HIS A 147 25.80 -16.06 -1.96
N GLU A 148 26.26 -15.94 -0.71
CA GLU A 148 27.68 -16.02 -0.35
C GLU A 148 28.30 -17.37 -0.67
N LYS A 149 27.54 -18.46 -0.52
CA LYS A 149 28.00 -19.81 -0.87
C LYS A 149 28.08 -19.99 -2.39
N ALA A 150 27.03 -19.63 -3.11
CA ALA A 150 27.00 -19.78 -4.57
C ALA A 150 28.05 -18.91 -5.27
N LYS A 151 28.29 -17.68 -4.78
CA LYS A 151 29.29 -16.76 -5.34
C LYS A 151 30.74 -17.27 -5.19
N LYS A 152 31.02 -18.10 -4.18
CA LYS A 152 32.36 -18.68 -3.94
C LYS A 152 32.63 -19.90 -4.81
N THR A 153 31.58 -20.60 -5.23
CA THR A 153 31.69 -21.74 -6.13
C THR A 153 32.12 -21.25 -7.52
N THR A 154 33.22 -21.77 -8.05
CA THR A 154 33.74 -21.38 -9.38
C THR A 154 33.41 -22.39 -10.47
N ILE A 155 33.23 -23.66 -10.13
CA ILE A 155 32.90 -24.73 -11.07
C ILE A 155 31.46 -25.17 -10.81
N CYS A 156 30.65 -25.24 -11.87
CA CYS A 156 29.25 -25.64 -11.73
C CYS A 156 29.14 -27.12 -11.31
N PRO A 157 28.42 -27.46 -10.21
CA PRO A 157 28.23 -28.84 -9.78
C PRO A 157 27.42 -29.72 -10.74
N TYR A 158 26.72 -29.11 -11.71
CA TYR A 158 25.79 -29.82 -12.60
C TYR A 158 26.35 -30.01 -14.01
N CYS A 159 26.98 -28.98 -14.60
CA CYS A 159 27.48 -29.03 -15.97
C CYS A 159 29.00 -28.94 -16.08
N GLY A 160 29.73 -28.80 -14.96
CA GLY A 160 31.20 -28.68 -14.95
C GLY A 160 31.75 -27.36 -15.50
N GLU A 161 30.91 -26.46 -15.99
CA GLU A 161 31.34 -25.20 -16.60
C GLU A 161 31.98 -24.25 -15.57
N LEU A 162 33.05 -23.57 -16.00
CA LEU A 162 33.70 -22.52 -15.22
C LEU A 162 32.84 -21.26 -15.16
N ASN A 163 32.59 -20.75 -13.95
CA ASN A 163 31.81 -19.57 -13.67
C ASN A 163 32.65 -18.61 -12.82
N GLY A 164 33.26 -17.63 -13.48
CA GLY A 164 33.99 -16.56 -12.80
C GLY A 164 33.09 -15.46 -12.21
N ALA A 165 33.72 -14.33 -11.88
CA ALA A 165 33.07 -13.25 -11.13
C ALA A 165 32.13 -12.42 -12.03
N VAL A 166 30.91 -12.16 -11.55
CA VAL A 166 29.97 -11.21 -12.19
C VAL A 166 30.07 -9.86 -11.49
N LEU A 167 30.35 -8.81 -12.25
CA LEU A 167 30.62 -7.46 -11.76
C LEU A 167 29.74 -6.42 -12.46
N LYS A 168 29.52 -5.30 -11.76
CA LYS A 168 28.96 -4.09 -12.35
C LYS A 168 30.13 -3.24 -12.85
N CYS A 169 30.24 -3.02 -14.16
CA CYS A 169 31.35 -2.27 -14.76
C CYS A 169 31.00 -0.81 -15.08
N ALA A 170 29.77 -0.55 -15.57
CA ALA A 170 29.31 0.78 -15.96
C ALA A 170 27.82 0.98 -15.63
N LEU A 171 27.24 2.13 -15.99
CA LEU A 171 25.82 2.37 -15.83
C LEU A 171 25.03 1.29 -16.60
N LEU A 172 24.26 0.50 -15.87
CA LEU A 172 23.39 -0.55 -16.39
C LEU A 172 24.07 -1.63 -17.25
N LYS A 173 25.40 -1.81 -17.11
CA LYS A 173 26.16 -2.90 -17.76
C LYS A 173 26.64 -3.92 -16.74
N ILE A 174 26.50 -5.20 -17.07
CA ILE A 174 26.91 -6.33 -16.26
C ILE A 174 27.98 -7.09 -17.04
N ALA A 175 29.11 -7.35 -16.39
CA ALA A 175 30.21 -8.09 -17.01
C ALA A 175 30.46 -9.39 -16.24
N HIS A 176 30.74 -10.45 -16.98
CA HIS A 176 31.11 -11.76 -16.47
C HIS A 176 32.56 -12.04 -16.85
N ASP A 177 33.43 -11.95 -15.85
CA ASP A 177 34.84 -12.29 -16.00
C ASP A 177 34.99 -13.78 -15.67
N LYS A 178 34.80 -14.62 -16.71
CA LYS A 178 34.82 -16.07 -16.60
C LYS A 178 36.16 -16.60 -16.05
N TYR A 179 37.28 -16.00 -16.46
CA TYR A 179 38.62 -16.54 -16.22
C TYR A 179 39.42 -15.79 -15.14
N ARG A 180 38.85 -14.79 -14.46
CA ARG A 180 39.54 -13.93 -13.47
C ARG A 180 40.49 -14.65 -12.51
N THR A 181 40.04 -15.75 -11.92
CA THR A 181 40.76 -16.49 -10.87
C THR A 181 41.74 -17.53 -11.44
N GLN A 182 41.64 -17.89 -12.71
CA GLN A 182 42.42 -18.97 -13.34
C GLN A 182 43.27 -18.52 -14.52
N LYS A 183 43.46 -17.20 -14.75
CA LYS A 183 44.28 -16.66 -15.87
C LYS A 183 45.69 -17.26 -16.01
N ARG A 184 46.21 -17.96 -15.01
CA ARG A 184 47.52 -18.64 -15.02
C ARG A 184 47.47 -20.11 -15.48
N GLN A 185 46.30 -20.70 -15.71
CA GLN A 185 46.18 -22.11 -16.13
C GLN A 185 46.16 -22.25 -17.65
N HIS A 186 47.01 -23.14 -18.18
CA HIS A 186 47.25 -23.32 -19.62
C HIS A 186 45.98 -23.59 -20.44
N ASN A 187 45.07 -24.45 -19.94
CA ASN A 187 43.85 -24.84 -20.66
C ASN A 187 42.90 -23.66 -20.92
N THR A 188 42.81 -22.68 -20.00
CA THR A 188 41.94 -21.51 -20.19
C THR A 188 42.43 -20.55 -21.27
N LEU A 189 43.75 -20.48 -21.50
CA LEU A 189 44.32 -19.65 -22.58
C LEU A 189 44.13 -20.30 -23.95
N VAL A 190 44.12 -21.63 -24.00
CA VAL A 190 43.86 -22.40 -25.24
C VAL A 190 42.41 -22.15 -25.69
N ASP A 191 41.43 -22.33 -24.80
CA ASP A 191 40.01 -22.12 -25.10
C ASP A 191 39.73 -20.70 -25.65
N ILE A 192 40.35 -19.67 -25.05
CA ILE A 192 40.17 -18.27 -25.49
C ILE A 192 40.83 -18.03 -26.86
N ASN A 193 42.03 -18.56 -27.07
CA ASN A 193 42.74 -18.39 -28.35
C ASN A 193 42.02 -19.09 -29.50
N GLU A 194 41.38 -20.24 -29.25
CA GLU A 194 40.53 -20.91 -30.23
C GLU A 194 39.29 -20.08 -30.57
N LEU A 195 38.60 -19.54 -29.56
CA LEU A 195 37.38 -18.74 -29.73
C LEU A 195 37.62 -17.47 -30.59
N PHE A 196 38.80 -16.86 -30.47
CA PHE A 196 39.18 -15.65 -31.21
C PHE A 196 40.07 -15.90 -32.43
N HIS A 197 40.31 -17.16 -32.82
CA HIS A 197 41.28 -17.49 -33.87
C HIS A 197 40.96 -16.77 -35.19
N SER A 198 39.72 -16.86 -35.67
CA SER A 198 39.28 -16.19 -36.92
C SER A 198 39.34 -14.66 -36.82
N ALA A 199 38.93 -14.08 -35.68
CA ALA A 199 38.96 -12.63 -35.48
C ALA A 199 40.40 -12.08 -35.45
N ARG A 200 41.33 -12.83 -34.85
CA ARG A 200 42.74 -12.46 -34.77
C ARG A 200 43.45 -12.51 -36.12
N GLN A 201 43.01 -13.40 -37.01
CA GLN A 201 43.50 -13.44 -38.39
C GLN A 201 43.03 -12.23 -39.20
N SER A 202 41.79 -11.79 -39.01
CA SER A 202 41.24 -10.63 -39.75
C SER A 202 41.64 -9.28 -39.16
N ASN A 203 41.90 -9.19 -37.85
CA ASN A 203 42.29 -7.95 -37.18
C ASN A 203 43.39 -8.20 -36.14
N ALA A 204 44.59 -7.69 -36.41
CA ALA A 204 45.76 -7.83 -35.55
C ALA A 204 45.59 -7.13 -34.18
N GLU A 205 44.80 -6.05 -34.11
CA GLU A 205 44.57 -5.28 -32.87
C GLU A 205 43.81 -6.09 -31.80
N VAL A 206 43.00 -7.07 -32.23
CA VAL A 206 42.27 -7.96 -31.32
C VAL A 206 43.24 -8.76 -30.46
N GLY A 207 44.41 -9.10 -30.99
CA GLY A 207 45.46 -9.86 -30.28
C GLY A 207 45.85 -9.24 -28.93
N ALA A 208 45.98 -7.91 -28.88
CA ALA A 208 46.33 -7.19 -27.65
C ALA A 208 45.17 -7.17 -26.62
N LEU A 209 43.93 -7.14 -27.11
CA LEU A 209 42.72 -7.01 -26.28
C LEU A 209 42.23 -8.33 -25.66
N ILE A 210 42.62 -9.49 -26.22
CA ILE A 210 42.20 -10.82 -25.74
C ILE A 210 42.57 -11.05 -24.25
N SER A 211 43.70 -10.51 -23.78
CA SER A 211 44.17 -10.67 -22.39
C SER A 211 43.21 -10.06 -21.34
N SER A 212 42.42 -9.05 -21.74
CA SER A 212 41.43 -8.37 -20.91
C SER A 212 39.98 -8.78 -21.22
N TYR A 213 39.80 -9.84 -22.02
CA TYR A 213 38.48 -10.34 -22.42
C TYR A 213 37.55 -10.55 -21.23
N THR A 214 36.37 -9.95 -21.32
CA THR A 214 35.27 -10.09 -20.35
C THR A 214 33.97 -10.17 -21.13
N GLU A 215 33.11 -11.13 -20.81
CA GLU A 215 31.81 -11.29 -21.46
C GLU A 215 30.84 -10.22 -20.91
N ILE A 216 30.16 -9.47 -21.80
CA ILE A 216 29.14 -8.51 -21.39
C ILE A 216 27.78 -9.21 -21.41
N LEU A 217 27.14 -9.32 -20.24
CA LEU A 217 25.81 -9.87 -20.11
C LEU A 217 24.77 -8.78 -20.41
N ASN A 218 24.28 -8.77 -21.65
CA ASN A 218 23.23 -7.85 -22.10
C ASN A 218 21.84 -8.31 -21.63
N PRO A 219 20.81 -7.42 -21.64
CA PRO A 219 19.47 -7.78 -21.19
C PRO A 219 18.84 -8.98 -21.92
N VAL A 220 19.08 -9.15 -23.22
CA VAL A 220 18.59 -10.29 -24.01
C VAL A 220 19.17 -11.60 -23.46
N ARG A 221 20.49 -11.67 -23.26
CA ARG A 221 21.15 -12.86 -22.75
C ARG A 221 20.72 -13.18 -21.32
N VAL A 222 20.56 -12.16 -20.49
CA VAL A 222 20.09 -12.36 -19.10
C VAL A 222 18.64 -12.86 -19.08
N LEU A 223 17.79 -12.40 -20.01
CA LEU A 223 16.42 -12.89 -20.14
C LEU A 223 16.39 -14.38 -20.48
N GLU A 224 17.17 -14.81 -21.47
CA GLU A 224 17.31 -16.24 -21.81
C GLU A 224 17.80 -17.07 -20.63
N LEU A 225 18.77 -16.55 -19.86
CA LEU A 225 19.29 -17.24 -18.67
C LEU A 225 18.21 -17.38 -17.60
N PHE A 226 17.42 -16.34 -17.38
CA PHE A 226 16.36 -16.32 -16.37
C PHE A 226 15.18 -17.21 -16.73
N GLU A 227 14.82 -17.31 -18.01
CA GLU A 227 13.77 -18.22 -18.49
C GLU A 227 14.15 -19.69 -18.34
N ARG A 228 15.46 -20.01 -18.36
CA ARG A 228 15.96 -21.38 -18.20
C ARG A 228 16.16 -21.83 -16.75
N ILE A 229 15.91 -20.97 -15.76
CA ILE A 229 16.07 -21.35 -14.34
C ILE A 229 15.02 -22.40 -13.99
N PRO A 230 15.40 -23.59 -13.46
CA PRO A 230 14.43 -24.59 -13.06
C PRO A 230 13.56 -24.13 -11.89
N THR A 231 12.28 -24.53 -11.90
CA THR A 231 11.30 -24.18 -10.86
C THR A 231 11.71 -24.64 -9.46
N GLU A 232 12.39 -25.79 -9.38
CA GLU A 232 12.96 -26.34 -8.14
C GLU A 232 14.01 -25.43 -7.46
N ASP A 233 14.64 -24.54 -8.23
CA ASP A 233 15.69 -23.62 -7.76
C ASP A 233 15.13 -22.25 -7.36
N LEU A 234 13.91 -21.89 -7.81
CA LEU A 234 13.29 -20.58 -7.52
C LEU A 234 13.12 -20.28 -6.02
N PRO A 235 12.69 -21.23 -5.16
CA PRO A 235 12.58 -20.98 -3.73
C PRO A 235 13.90 -20.55 -3.07
N LEU A 236 15.04 -21.05 -3.57
CA LEU A 236 16.37 -20.69 -3.05
C LEU A 236 16.72 -19.22 -3.30
N LEU A 237 16.13 -18.64 -4.35
CA LEU A 237 16.25 -17.22 -4.69
C LEU A 237 15.24 -16.36 -3.92
N LEU A 238 14.40 -16.98 -3.07
CA LEU A 238 13.20 -16.40 -2.43
C LEU A 238 12.17 -15.89 -3.44
N ILE A 239 11.98 -16.64 -4.52
CA ILE A 239 11.00 -16.33 -5.55
C ILE A 239 9.96 -17.44 -5.53
N ASP A 240 8.70 -17.04 -5.44
CA ASP A 240 7.54 -17.92 -5.54
C ASP A 240 6.99 -17.82 -6.95
N GLU A 241 7.04 -18.93 -7.69
CA GLU A 241 6.64 -19.01 -9.09
C GLU A 241 5.18 -18.65 -9.32
N SER A 242 4.31 -18.90 -8.34
CA SER A 242 2.88 -18.58 -8.45
C SER A 242 2.62 -17.07 -8.53
N ILE A 243 3.60 -16.26 -8.14
CA ILE A 243 3.47 -14.81 -8.02
C ILE A 243 4.46 -14.10 -8.96
N ILE A 244 5.71 -14.59 -9.07
CA ILE A 244 6.81 -13.86 -9.71
C ILE A 244 7.76 -14.84 -10.39
N HIS A 245 8.23 -14.51 -11.59
CA HIS A 245 9.34 -15.19 -12.24
C HIS A 245 10.56 -14.25 -12.43
N PRO A 246 11.82 -14.73 -12.34
CA PRO A 246 13.01 -13.88 -12.51
C PRO A 246 13.05 -13.10 -13.84
N ARG A 247 12.43 -13.66 -14.90
CA ARG A 247 12.29 -13.01 -16.21
C ARG A 247 11.58 -11.66 -16.14
N ASP A 248 10.65 -11.50 -15.20
CA ASP A 248 9.84 -10.28 -15.03
C ASP A 248 10.65 -9.11 -14.43
N PHE A 249 11.90 -9.34 -14.02
CA PHE A 249 12.83 -8.27 -13.65
C PHE A 249 13.37 -7.48 -14.85
N ILE A 250 13.24 -8.04 -16.06
CA ILE A 250 13.70 -7.43 -17.30
C ILE A 250 12.49 -6.85 -18.02
N LEU A 251 12.59 -5.59 -18.42
CA LEU A 251 11.51 -4.89 -19.09
C LEU A 251 11.54 -5.22 -20.58
N SER A 252 10.56 -5.98 -21.05
CA SER A 252 10.19 -6.07 -22.47
C SER A 252 9.02 -5.13 -22.82
N ARG A 253 8.26 -4.71 -21.82
CA ARG A 253 7.07 -3.86 -21.94
C ARG A 253 7.03 -2.85 -20.81
N ILE A 254 6.50 -1.66 -21.09
CA ILE A 254 6.30 -0.60 -20.10
C ILE A 254 4.83 -0.23 -20.06
N LEU A 255 4.25 -0.17 -18.87
CA LEU A 255 2.92 0.38 -18.66
C LEU A 255 2.94 1.90 -18.78
N VAL A 256 2.04 2.43 -19.59
CA VAL A 256 1.75 3.85 -19.71
C VAL A 256 0.73 4.21 -18.63
N PRO A 257 1.07 5.07 -17.66
CA PRO A 257 0.15 5.46 -16.61
C PRO A 257 -1.03 6.27 -17.17
N PRO A 258 -2.20 6.19 -16.54
CA PRO A 258 -3.36 7.01 -16.86
C PRO A 258 -3.05 8.51 -16.83
N ILE A 259 -3.86 9.30 -17.55
CA ILE A 259 -3.66 10.75 -17.65
C ILE A 259 -3.81 11.44 -16.28
N CYS A 260 -4.65 10.93 -15.37
CA CYS A 260 -4.81 11.49 -14.02
C CYS A 260 -3.50 11.46 -13.17
N ILE A 261 -2.55 10.58 -13.48
CA ILE A 261 -1.23 10.52 -12.82
C ILE A 261 -0.27 11.59 -13.37
N ARG A 262 -0.50 12.03 -14.61
CA ARG A 262 0.35 12.94 -15.39
C ARG A 262 -0.51 14.01 -16.09
N PRO A 263 -1.18 14.87 -15.31
CA PRO A 263 -2.12 15.85 -15.85
C PRO A 263 -1.39 16.89 -16.71
N THR A 264 -2.03 17.30 -17.80
CA THR A 264 -1.62 18.44 -18.61
C THR A 264 -2.10 19.73 -17.96
N VAL A 265 -1.20 20.71 -17.78
CA VAL A 265 -1.52 22.00 -17.15
C VAL A 265 -1.59 23.07 -18.22
N GLN A 266 -2.71 23.79 -18.31
CA GLN A 266 -2.83 24.97 -19.17
C GLN A 266 -2.11 26.14 -18.50
N SER A 267 -1.32 26.90 -19.27
CA SER A 267 -0.67 28.10 -18.73
C SER A 267 -1.61 29.30 -18.80
N ASP A 268 -1.83 29.96 -17.66
CA ASP A 268 -2.68 31.16 -17.58
C ASP A 268 -2.08 32.37 -18.34
N PHE A 269 -0.75 32.40 -18.51
CA PHE A 269 -0.02 33.55 -19.03
C PHE A 269 0.42 33.44 -20.50
N ARG A 270 0.33 32.25 -21.11
CA ARG A 270 0.76 32.00 -22.50
C ARG A 270 -0.18 31.02 -23.18
N ALA A 271 -0.46 31.25 -24.46
CA ALA A 271 -1.19 30.27 -25.27
C ALA A 271 -0.34 29.00 -25.41
N GLY A 272 -0.71 27.94 -24.67
CA GLY A 272 0.06 26.71 -24.62
C GLY A 272 -0.42 25.76 -23.54
N THR A 273 0.00 24.49 -23.64
CA THR A 273 -0.16 23.52 -22.56
C THR A 273 1.23 23.05 -22.14
N ASN A 274 1.44 22.98 -20.83
CA ASN A 274 2.62 22.39 -20.25
C ASN A 274 2.31 20.92 -19.96
N GLU A 275 2.99 20.04 -20.67
CA GLU A 275 2.87 18.60 -20.49
C GLU A 275 3.72 18.13 -19.32
N ASP A 276 3.25 17.10 -18.65
CA ASP A 276 3.98 16.45 -17.56
C ASP A 276 5.28 15.80 -18.06
N ASP A 277 6.33 15.87 -17.25
CA ASP A 277 7.64 15.25 -17.49
C ASP A 277 7.55 13.77 -17.91
N LEU A 278 6.62 13.00 -17.34
CA LEU A 278 6.42 11.58 -17.69
C LEU A 278 5.86 11.43 -19.11
N THR A 279 4.95 12.31 -19.53
CA THR A 279 4.37 12.31 -20.89
C THR A 279 5.46 12.56 -21.94
N ILE A 280 6.34 13.53 -21.70
CA ILE A 280 7.47 13.80 -22.59
C ILE A 280 8.41 12.61 -22.65
N LYS A 281 8.76 12.01 -21.51
CA LYS A 281 9.63 10.83 -21.46
C LYS A 281 9.07 9.62 -22.19
N LEU A 282 7.76 9.39 -22.12
CA LEU A 282 7.12 8.29 -22.85
C LEU A 282 7.19 8.51 -24.37
N SER A 283 6.97 9.74 -24.84
CA SER A 283 7.12 10.09 -26.25
C SER A 283 8.57 9.91 -26.75
N GLU A 284 9.58 10.26 -25.95
CA GLU A 284 10.99 10.00 -26.24
C GLU A 284 11.31 8.50 -26.31
N ILE A 285 10.76 7.68 -25.41
CA ILE A 285 10.93 6.21 -25.42
C ILE A 285 10.34 5.63 -26.70
N ILE A 286 9.11 6.01 -27.08
CA ILE A 286 8.45 5.56 -28.31
C ILE A 286 9.29 5.96 -29.53
N PHE A 287 9.76 7.20 -29.58
CA PHE A 287 10.61 7.67 -30.67
C PHE A 287 11.89 6.83 -30.83
N LEU A 288 12.59 6.53 -29.73
CA LEU A 288 13.79 5.68 -29.78
C LEU A 288 13.46 4.26 -30.22
N ASN A 289 12.31 3.75 -29.79
CA ASN A 289 11.81 2.44 -30.18
C ASN A 289 11.59 2.34 -31.70
N ASP A 290 10.97 3.36 -32.30
CA ASP A 290 10.79 3.46 -33.77
C ASP A 290 12.11 3.60 -34.53
N VAL A 291 13.08 4.33 -33.95
CA VAL A 291 14.43 4.47 -34.52
C VAL A 291 15.15 3.12 -34.54
N ILE A 292 15.11 2.38 -33.44
CA ILE A 292 15.73 1.04 -33.35
C ILE A 292 15.08 0.08 -34.34
N GLN A 293 13.74 0.08 -34.44
CA GLN A 293 13.02 -0.76 -35.39
C GLN A 293 13.45 -0.48 -36.84
N ARG A 294 13.48 0.80 -37.24
CA ARG A 294 13.89 1.20 -38.59
C ARG A 294 15.35 0.86 -38.88
N ASN A 295 16.26 1.09 -37.93
CA ASN A 295 17.68 0.80 -38.13
C ASN A 295 17.97 -0.70 -38.22
N ARG A 296 17.16 -1.52 -37.55
CA ARG A 296 17.22 -2.98 -37.68
C ARG A 296 16.77 -3.45 -39.06
N LEU A 297 15.73 -2.83 -39.63
CA LEU A 297 15.26 -3.12 -41.00
C LEU A 297 16.25 -2.65 -42.08
N ASN A 298 16.86 -1.48 -41.88
CA ASN A 298 17.79 -0.88 -42.85
C ASN A 298 19.22 -1.47 -42.79
N GLY A 299 19.51 -2.39 -41.87
CA GLY A 299 20.83 -3.03 -41.77
C GLY A 299 21.96 -2.08 -41.34
N VAL A 300 21.70 -1.23 -40.34
CA VAL A 300 22.73 -0.30 -39.82
C VAL A 300 23.84 -1.06 -39.07
N LYS A 301 25.07 -0.53 -39.09
CA LYS A 301 26.22 -1.05 -38.32
C LYS A 301 25.86 -1.29 -36.84
N MET A 302 26.38 -2.38 -36.28
CA MET A 302 26.09 -2.83 -34.91
C MET A 302 26.42 -1.78 -33.84
N ASP A 303 27.51 -1.03 -33.99
CA ASP A 303 27.91 -0.01 -33.01
C ASP A 303 26.82 1.05 -32.78
N LYS A 304 26.19 1.51 -33.86
CA LYS A 304 25.08 2.47 -33.78
C LYS A 304 23.84 1.86 -33.12
N LEU A 305 23.57 0.58 -33.36
CA LEU A 305 22.42 -0.11 -32.76
C LEU A 305 22.64 -0.30 -31.24
N VAL A 306 23.85 -0.66 -30.83
CA VAL A 306 24.23 -0.81 -29.41
C VAL A 306 24.16 0.55 -28.71
N GLU A 307 24.65 1.61 -29.32
CA GLU A 307 24.55 2.97 -28.78
C GLU A 307 23.07 3.39 -28.58
N GLN A 308 22.21 3.14 -29.58
CA GLN A 308 20.78 3.42 -29.48
C GLN A 308 20.09 2.58 -28.40
N TRP A 309 20.50 1.33 -28.23
CA TRP A 309 19.98 0.47 -27.18
C TRP A 309 20.40 0.96 -25.78
N ASP A 310 21.66 1.38 -25.61
CA ASP A 310 22.14 2.03 -24.39
C ASP A 310 21.32 3.31 -24.08
N PHE A 311 21.00 4.11 -25.10
CA PHE A 311 20.13 5.28 -24.96
C PHE A 311 18.70 4.91 -24.54
N LEU A 312 18.08 3.91 -25.17
CA LEU A 312 16.75 3.42 -24.81
C LEU A 312 16.71 2.97 -23.34
N GLN A 313 17.73 2.20 -22.93
CA GLN A 313 17.88 1.71 -21.58
C GLN A 313 18.05 2.86 -20.56
N LEU A 314 18.81 3.89 -20.91
CA LEU A 314 18.93 5.09 -20.09
C LEU A 314 17.60 5.84 -19.96
N GLN A 315 16.86 6.04 -21.05
CA GLN A 315 15.56 6.74 -20.98
C GLN A 315 14.55 5.98 -20.12
N CYS A 316 14.49 4.66 -20.24
CA CYS A 316 13.64 3.82 -19.38
C CYS A 316 14.06 3.89 -17.90
N ALA A 317 15.37 3.96 -17.63
CA ALA A 317 15.87 4.11 -16.26
C ALA A 317 15.56 5.49 -15.68
N LEU A 318 15.73 6.57 -16.45
CA LEU A 318 15.39 7.94 -16.06
C LEU A 318 13.89 8.16 -15.87
N TYR A 319 13.06 7.43 -16.61
CA TYR A 319 11.61 7.40 -16.45
C TYR A 319 11.16 6.87 -15.07
N ILE A 320 11.90 5.91 -14.52
CA ILE A 320 11.63 5.35 -13.18
C ILE A 320 12.33 6.18 -12.09
N ASN A 321 13.59 6.53 -12.31
CA ASN A 321 14.41 7.28 -11.37
C ASN A 321 15.37 8.22 -12.10
N SER A 322 15.15 9.53 -12.02
CA SER A 322 15.98 10.53 -12.71
C SER A 322 17.30 10.86 -12.02
N SER A 323 17.47 10.49 -10.74
CA SER A 323 18.69 10.76 -9.97
C SER A 323 19.67 9.58 -10.04
N LEU A 324 20.06 9.18 -11.24
CA LEU A 324 21.05 8.12 -11.45
C LEU A 324 22.46 8.69 -11.42
N SER A 325 23.35 8.02 -10.68
CA SER A 325 24.78 8.35 -10.65
C SER A 325 25.51 7.61 -11.77
N GLY A 326 26.54 8.24 -12.34
CA GLY A 326 27.41 7.62 -13.35
C GLY A 326 26.87 7.64 -14.78
N ILE A 327 26.01 8.62 -15.13
CA ILE A 327 25.59 8.86 -16.51
C ILE A 327 26.76 9.51 -17.29
N PRO A 328 27.18 8.95 -18.45
CA PRO A 328 28.19 9.57 -19.30
C PRO A 328 27.82 11.01 -19.69
N ALA A 329 28.80 11.92 -19.74
CA ALA A 329 28.56 13.35 -19.98
C ALA A 329 27.71 13.65 -21.23
N HIS A 330 27.95 12.92 -22.33
CA HIS A 330 27.20 13.08 -23.59
C HIS A 330 25.74 12.60 -23.51
N MET A 331 25.37 11.81 -22.50
CA MET A 331 24.00 11.31 -22.28
C MET A 331 23.27 11.98 -21.12
N GLN A 332 23.87 12.98 -20.47
CA GLN A 332 23.26 13.62 -19.31
C GLN A 332 22.01 14.42 -19.70
N PRO A 333 20.93 14.36 -18.90
CA PRO A 333 19.74 15.14 -19.16
C PRO A 333 20.04 16.63 -18.97
N LYS A 334 19.68 17.45 -19.97
CA LYS A 334 19.86 18.92 -19.92
C LYS A 334 19.00 19.59 -18.86
N LYS A 335 17.85 19.01 -18.54
CA LYS A 335 16.89 19.51 -17.54
C LYS A 335 16.60 18.41 -16.54
N TRP A 336 16.42 18.80 -15.29
CA TRP A 336 15.99 17.88 -14.25
C TRP A 336 14.54 17.45 -14.48
N ILE A 337 14.28 16.15 -14.33
CA ILE A 337 12.99 15.52 -14.65
C ILE A 337 12.41 14.92 -13.38
N ARG A 338 11.12 15.15 -13.12
CA ARG A 338 10.40 14.59 -11.98
C ARG A 338 9.78 13.23 -12.31
N SER A 339 10.64 12.21 -12.31
CA SER A 339 10.25 10.81 -12.54
C SER A 339 9.50 10.16 -11.36
N PHE A 340 9.06 8.91 -11.48
CA PHE A 340 8.27 8.24 -10.43
C PHE A 340 8.94 8.24 -9.06
N ALA A 341 10.24 7.91 -8.97
CA ALA A 341 10.95 7.90 -7.70
C ALA A 341 10.97 9.28 -7.02
N GLN A 342 11.13 10.37 -7.79
CA GLN A 342 11.11 11.75 -7.30
C GLN A 342 9.71 12.20 -6.89
N ARG A 343 8.65 11.60 -7.42
CA ARG A 343 7.25 11.85 -6.97
C ARG A 343 6.93 11.15 -5.66
N LEU A 344 7.56 10.00 -5.38
CA LEU A 344 7.32 9.21 -4.18
C LEU A 344 8.18 9.64 -2.99
N LYS A 345 9.45 10.02 -3.24
CA LYS A 345 10.45 10.33 -2.21
C LYS A 345 10.44 11.81 -1.79
N GLY A 346 11.05 12.08 -0.64
CA GLY A 346 11.30 13.44 -0.13
C GLY A 346 10.13 14.03 0.67
N LYS A 347 10.31 15.27 1.15
CA LYS A 347 9.30 15.98 1.99
C LYS A 347 7.98 16.22 1.25
N GLN A 348 8.07 16.54 -0.04
CA GLN A 348 6.93 16.77 -0.94
C GLN A 348 6.50 15.51 -1.71
N GLY A 349 7.06 14.34 -1.36
CA GLY A 349 6.71 13.07 -1.97
C GLY A 349 5.40 12.49 -1.41
N ARG A 350 4.80 11.54 -2.12
CA ARG A 350 3.49 10.97 -1.77
C ARG A 350 3.39 10.42 -0.35
N PHE A 351 4.36 9.63 0.10
CA PHE A 351 4.30 8.98 1.43
C PHE A 351 4.20 9.99 2.57
N ARG A 352 4.93 11.10 2.49
CA ARG A 352 4.97 12.11 3.55
C ARG A 352 3.98 13.25 3.34
N GLY A 353 3.91 13.79 2.12
CA GLY A 353 3.15 15.00 1.82
C GLY A 353 1.71 14.78 1.34
N ASN A 354 1.29 13.53 1.10
CA ASN A 354 -0.08 13.22 0.67
C ASN A 354 -0.75 12.10 1.49
N LEU A 355 0.02 11.09 1.91
CA LEU A 355 -0.53 9.96 2.69
C LEU A 355 -0.46 10.21 4.19
N SER A 356 0.73 10.48 4.73
CA SER A 356 0.91 10.71 6.17
C SER A 356 0.40 12.09 6.63
N GLY A 357 0.66 13.14 5.85
CA GLY A 357 0.11 14.47 6.07
C GLY A 357 -0.59 14.94 4.80
N LYS A 358 -1.80 15.48 4.93
CA LYS A 358 -2.57 16.04 3.82
C LYS A 358 -3.24 17.33 4.24
N ARG A 359 -3.51 18.20 3.27
CA ARG A 359 -4.41 19.33 3.50
C ARG A 359 -5.81 18.78 3.78
N VAL A 360 -6.46 19.36 4.77
CA VAL A 360 -7.83 19.00 5.16
C VAL A 360 -8.70 20.22 4.99
N ASP A 361 -9.88 19.99 4.42
CA ASP A 361 -10.91 21.00 4.36
C ASP A 361 -11.48 21.24 5.76
N PHE A 362 -12.22 22.34 5.93
CA PHE A 362 -12.76 22.75 7.22
C PHE A 362 -11.68 23.01 8.29
N SER A 363 -10.56 23.62 7.88
CA SER A 363 -9.53 24.11 8.79
C SER A 363 -9.23 25.60 8.54
N ALA A 364 -8.95 26.34 9.60
CA ALA A 364 -8.56 27.74 9.54
C ALA A 364 -7.37 28.04 10.44
N ARG A 365 -6.66 29.13 10.15
CA ARG A 365 -5.54 29.62 10.94
C ARG A 365 -5.67 31.14 11.11
N THR A 366 -5.55 31.61 12.34
CA THR A 366 -5.57 33.03 12.70
C THR A 366 -4.56 33.31 13.82
N VAL A 367 -4.27 34.59 14.06
CA VAL A 367 -3.43 35.04 15.17
C VAL A 367 -4.18 34.85 16.48
N ILE A 368 -3.48 34.46 17.54
CA ILE A 368 -4.06 34.25 18.88
C ILE A 368 -3.95 35.52 19.73
N SER A 369 -4.98 35.79 20.54
CA SER A 369 -5.00 36.86 21.54
C SER A 369 -5.46 36.29 22.88
N PRO A 370 -4.83 36.70 24.01
CA PRO A 370 -5.20 36.19 25.33
C PRO A 370 -6.55 36.78 25.76
N ASP A 371 -7.42 35.93 26.32
CA ASP A 371 -8.69 36.35 26.91
C ASP A 371 -8.94 35.58 28.22
N PRO A 372 -8.84 36.24 29.39
CA PRO A 372 -8.99 35.59 30.69
C PRO A 372 -10.44 35.34 31.08
N ASN A 373 -11.42 35.87 30.33
CA ASN A 373 -12.85 35.68 30.63
C ASN A 373 -13.38 34.33 30.11
N LEU A 374 -12.59 33.63 29.31
CA LEU A 374 -12.92 32.32 28.77
C LEU A 374 -12.48 31.21 29.72
N ARG A 375 -13.28 30.14 29.79
CA ARG A 375 -12.85 28.93 30.48
C ARG A 375 -11.72 28.24 29.71
N ILE A 376 -10.96 27.40 30.40
CA ILE A 376 -9.79 26.68 29.83
C ILE A 376 -10.20 25.72 28.68
N ASP A 377 -11.45 25.25 28.69
CA ASP A 377 -12.05 24.40 27.65
C ASP A 377 -12.60 25.18 26.44
N GLU A 378 -12.61 26.51 26.50
CA GLU A 378 -13.22 27.38 25.51
C GLU A 378 -12.16 28.08 24.65
N LYS A 379 -12.50 28.32 23.38
CA LYS A 379 -11.65 29.08 22.44
C LYS A 379 -12.48 30.12 21.71
N PRO A 380 -11.99 31.36 21.60
CA PRO A 380 -12.63 32.38 20.80
C PRO A 380 -12.40 32.06 19.31
N GLY A 381 -13.41 32.33 18.50
CA GLY A 381 -13.44 32.15 17.06
C GLY A 381 -14.08 33.35 16.37
N TYR A 382 -13.45 33.84 15.30
CA TYR A 382 -13.96 34.96 14.53
C TYR A 382 -15.23 34.59 13.77
N VAL A 383 -16.21 35.48 13.74
CA VAL A 383 -17.49 35.32 13.01
C VAL A 383 -17.30 34.82 11.59
N SER A 384 -16.39 35.46 10.84
CA SER A 384 -16.11 35.14 9.45
C SER A 384 -15.56 33.73 9.26
N ILE A 385 -14.70 33.28 10.17
CA ILE A 385 -14.12 31.94 10.17
C ILE A 385 -15.17 30.90 10.53
N VAL A 386 -16.00 31.17 11.55
CA VAL A 386 -17.06 30.26 11.97
C VAL A 386 -18.08 30.08 10.85
N LYS A 387 -18.55 31.16 10.22
CA LYS A 387 -19.48 31.10 9.08
C LYS A 387 -18.92 30.31 7.89
N ALA A 388 -17.63 30.40 7.62
CA ALA A 388 -16.99 29.68 6.52
C ALA A 388 -16.75 28.19 6.82
N LEU A 389 -16.43 27.83 8.08
CA LEU A 389 -16.14 26.46 8.48
C LEU A 389 -17.39 25.64 8.79
N TYR A 390 -18.42 26.28 9.34
CA TYR A 390 -19.63 25.62 9.81
C TYR A 390 -20.79 25.92 8.85
N SER A 391 -20.77 25.28 7.67
CA SER A 391 -21.98 25.12 6.86
C SER A 391 -22.76 23.92 7.39
N TYR A 392 -23.89 24.18 8.03
CA TYR A 392 -24.71 23.15 8.64
C TYR A 392 -25.57 22.46 7.59
N THR A 393 -25.51 21.14 7.50
CA THR A 393 -26.54 20.34 6.82
C THR A 393 -27.42 19.72 7.89
N ALA A 394 -28.62 20.27 8.10
CA ALA A 394 -29.63 19.66 8.97
C ALA A 394 -29.93 18.25 8.46
N ARG A 395 -29.90 17.24 9.33
CA ARG A 395 -30.10 15.84 8.95
C ARG A 395 -31.29 15.19 9.65
N SER A 396 -31.90 15.88 10.62
CA SER A 396 -33.05 15.34 11.35
C SER A 396 -34.25 16.30 11.40
N PRO A 397 -35.48 15.78 11.55
CA PRO A 397 -36.69 16.60 11.58
C PRO A 397 -36.77 17.58 12.77
N GLU A 398 -36.08 17.28 13.87
CA GLU A 398 -35.97 18.12 15.08
C GLU A 398 -35.20 19.43 14.82
N GLU A 399 -34.38 19.47 13.75
CA GLU A 399 -33.52 20.61 13.39
C GLU A 399 -34.21 21.54 12.37
N LEU A 400 -35.39 21.17 11.87
CA LEU A 400 -36.21 21.95 10.92
C LEU A 400 -37.08 23.02 11.59
N SER A 401 -37.19 23.02 12.93
CA SER A 401 -37.94 24.04 13.67
C SER A 401 -37.17 25.35 13.86
N PHE A 402 -35.93 25.43 13.39
CA PHE A 402 -35.13 26.66 13.39
C PHE A 402 -35.39 27.41 12.09
N GLU A 403 -36.02 28.59 12.17
CA GLU A 403 -36.30 29.42 10.99
C GLU A 403 -34.99 29.86 10.30
N GLU A 404 -35.03 29.99 8.97
CA GLU A 404 -33.92 30.51 8.15
C GLU A 404 -33.53 31.93 8.60
N GLY A 405 -32.59 32.03 9.53
CA GLY A 405 -32.15 33.29 10.11
C GLY A 405 -31.51 33.18 11.50
N GLU A 406 -31.76 32.11 12.24
CA GLU A 406 -31.23 31.95 13.60
C GLU A 406 -29.86 31.27 13.62
N ILE A 407 -28.82 32.07 13.32
CA ILE A 407 -27.46 31.76 13.77
C ILE A 407 -27.41 32.10 15.26
N LEU A 408 -27.21 31.11 16.13
CA LEU A 408 -27.01 31.28 17.58
C LEU A 408 -25.97 32.37 17.90
N TYR A 409 -26.43 33.54 18.35
CA TYR A 409 -25.64 34.52 19.09
C TYR A 409 -25.98 34.38 20.57
N VAL A 410 -24.97 34.32 21.43
CA VAL A 410 -25.08 34.79 22.82
C VAL A 410 -23.78 35.54 23.17
N THR A 411 -23.78 36.87 23.05
CA THR A 411 -23.48 37.81 24.14
C THR A 411 -24.13 39.17 23.83
N ASP A 412 -24.74 39.82 24.83
CA ASP A 412 -25.34 41.16 24.76
C ASP A 412 -24.35 42.27 25.19
N ASP A 413 -23.04 42.04 25.05
CA ASP A 413 -22.03 43.05 25.39
C ASP A 413 -21.61 43.85 24.15
N ALA A 414 -21.92 45.15 24.16
CA ALA A 414 -21.59 46.11 23.10
C ALA A 414 -20.07 46.23 22.77
N LYS A 415 -19.20 45.58 23.55
CA LYS A 415 -17.74 45.56 23.40
C LYS A 415 -17.21 44.40 22.54
N TYR A 416 -18.00 43.35 22.30
CA TYR A 416 -17.53 42.08 21.69
C TYR A 416 -18.31 41.66 20.44
N LYS A 417 -18.71 42.62 19.60
CA LYS A 417 -19.53 42.41 18.39
C LYS A 417 -18.99 41.39 17.37
N ASP A 418 -17.73 40.94 17.48
CA ASP A 418 -17.05 40.18 16.42
C ASP A 418 -16.55 38.75 16.79
N TRP A 419 -16.71 38.27 18.04
CA TRP A 419 -16.12 36.99 18.49
C TRP A 419 -17.16 35.99 19.05
N TYR A 420 -17.02 34.69 18.75
CA TYR A 420 -17.85 33.59 19.28
C TYR A 420 -17.01 32.50 19.95
N LEU A 421 -17.59 31.74 20.88
CA LEU A 421 -16.98 30.50 21.42
C LEU A 421 -17.19 29.31 20.47
N ALA A 422 -16.12 28.62 20.11
CA ALA A 422 -16.18 27.27 19.57
C ALA A 422 -15.68 26.28 20.63
N THR A 423 -16.58 25.46 21.18
CA THR A 423 -16.20 24.37 22.09
C THR A 423 -15.73 23.17 21.27
N THR A 424 -14.48 22.75 21.47
CA THR A 424 -13.98 21.50 20.89
C THR A 424 -14.26 20.34 21.84
N ASN A 425 -15.40 19.67 21.66
CA ASN A 425 -15.60 18.38 22.32
C ASN A 425 -14.92 17.28 21.49
N LYS A 426 -13.93 16.59 22.06
CA LYS A 426 -13.02 15.68 21.34
C LYS A 426 -13.68 14.40 20.79
N ASN A 427 -14.97 14.18 20.98
CA ASN A 427 -15.69 13.03 20.43
C ASN A 427 -17.12 13.43 20.08
N ARG A 428 -17.35 14.12 18.96
CA ARG A 428 -18.58 14.12 18.15
C ARG A 428 -18.50 15.22 17.10
N THR A 429 -18.95 14.92 15.90
CA THR A 429 -19.23 15.91 14.86
C THR A 429 -20.31 16.89 15.36
N GLY A 430 -19.96 18.18 15.38
CA GLY A 430 -20.80 19.37 15.37
C GLY A 430 -22.21 19.33 15.97
N GLY A 431 -22.38 20.06 17.09
CA GLY A 431 -23.67 20.52 17.63
C GLY A 431 -23.46 21.22 18.98
N LEU A 432 -23.79 22.51 19.07
CA LEU A 432 -23.82 23.27 20.33
C LEU A 432 -25.21 23.11 20.95
N ILE A 433 -25.29 22.68 22.21
CA ILE A 433 -26.50 22.70 23.05
C ILE A 433 -26.24 23.69 24.21
N PRO A 434 -27.17 24.58 24.59
CA PRO A 434 -26.98 25.52 25.70
C PRO A 434 -26.69 24.81 27.04
N LYS A 435 -25.76 25.38 27.81
CA LYS A 435 -25.18 24.83 29.06
C LYS A 435 -26.17 24.57 30.22
N ASN A 436 -27.45 24.95 30.11
CA ASN A 436 -28.44 24.79 31.19
C ASN A 436 -29.57 23.77 30.88
N TYR A 437 -29.43 22.91 29.85
CA TYR A 437 -30.48 21.94 29.50
C TYR A 437 -30.03 20.46 29.38
N VAL A 438 -28.74 20.14 29.57
CA VAL A 438 -28.20 18.82 29.17
C VAL A 438 -27.94 17.83 30.31
N GLU A 439 -27.80 18.26 31.57
CA GLU A 439 -27.48 17.29 32.63
C GLU A 439 -28.73 16.54 33.14
N GLU A 440 -29.93 17.13 33.08
CA GLU A 440 -31.12 16.47 33.65
C GLU A 440 -31.89 15.56 32.67
N SER A 441 -31.70 15.73 31.35
CA SER A 441 -32.47 15.02 30.32
C SER A 441 -31.76 13.75 29.81
N THR A 442 -30.43 13.79 29.66
CA THR A 442 -29.65 12.67 29.13
C THR A 442 -29.43 11.54 30.13
N GLU A 443 -29.32 11.85 31.43
CA GLU A 443 -29.33 10.83 32.49
C GLU A 443 -30.68 10.12 32.57
N LYS A 444 -31.80 10.84 32.47
CA LYS A 444 -33.15 10.23 32.47
C LYS A 444 -33.33 9.29 31.27
N LEU A 445 -32.91 9.69 30.07
CA LEU A 445 -32.97 8.86 28.85
C LEU A 445 -32.02 7.66 28.90
N THR A 446 -30.81 7.83 29.44
CA THR A 446 -29.84 6.75 29.61
C THR A 446 -30.34 5.75 30.65
N ASN A 447 -30.86 6.22 31.78
CA ASN A 447 -31.47 5.38 32.81
C ASN A 447 -32.70 4.63 32.29
N ALA A 448 -33.52 5.27 31.44
CA ALA A 448 -34.65 4.62 30.78
C ALA A 448 -34.21 3.48 29.85
N LEU A 449 -33.10 3.63 29.11
CA LEU A 449 -32.55 2.56 28.27
C LEU A 449 -31.99 1.39 29.10
N HIS A 450 -31.35 1.67 30.25
CA HIS A 450 -30.91 0.63 31.19
C HIS A 450 -32.09 -0.15 31.77
N ASP A 451 -33.16 0.54 32.17
CA ASP A 451 -34.38 -0.09 32.70
C ASP A 451 -35.11 -0.91 31.62
N ALA A 452 -35.19 -0.41 30.39
CA ALA A 452 -35.73 -1.13 29.24
C ALA A 452 -34.98 -2.45 28.99
N ALA A 453 -33.64 -2.39 28.97
CA ALA A 453 -32.79 -3.54 28.73
C ALA A 453 -32.87 -4.57 29.87
N LYS A 454 -32.94 -4.08 31.11
CA LYS A 454 -33.08 -4.91 32.32
C LYS A 454 -34.41 -5.65 32.37
N ARG A 455 -35.48 -5.05 31.85
CA ARG A 455 -36.82 -5.65 31.80
C ARG A 455 -37.08 -6.48 30.54
N GLY A 456 -36.18 -6.47 29.56
CA GLY A 456 -36.39 -7.13 28.26
C GLY A 456 -37.48 -6.46 27.41
N ASN A 457 -37.79 -5.18 27.63
CA ASN A 457 -38.85 -4.51 26.88
C ASN A 457 -38.30 -3.96 25.56
N ILE A 458 -38.35 -4.76 24.49
CA ILE A 458 -37.81 -4.39 23.18
C ILE A 458 -38.49 -3.16 22.56
N GLU A 459 -39.80 -2.97 22.74
CA GLU A 459 -40.52 -1.82 22.18
C GLU A 459 -40.02 -0.51 22.80
N PHE A 460 -39.91 -0.49 24.13
CA PHE A 460 -39.41 0.67 24.86
C PHE A 460 -37.90 0.89 24.63
N LEU A 461 -37.15 -0.20 24.39
CA LEU A 461 -35.74 -0.16 24.02
C LEU A 461 -35.54 0.43 22.62
N GLN A 462 -36.35 0.05 21.64
CA GLN A 462 -36.38 0.65 20.30
C GLN A 462 -36.77 2.13 20.34
N GLN A 463 -37.80 2.48 21.13
CA GLN A 463 -38.22 3.86 21.34
C GLN A 463 -37.12 4.70 22.00
N SER A 464 -36.42 4.16 23.00
CA SER A 464 -35.31 4.84 23.66
C SER A 464 -34.10 5.00 22.73
N LEU A 465 -33.81 4.01 21.88
CA LEU A 465 -32.79 4.11 20.84
C LEU A 465 -33.17 5.14 19.76
N ALA A 466 -34.45 5.20 19.37
CA ALA A 466 -34.97 6.22 18.45
C ALA A 466 -34.82 7.63 19.04
N ASN A 467 -35.01 7.77 20.36
CA ASN A 467 -34.78 9.01 21.10
C ASN A 467 -33.30 9.25 21.46
N LYS A 468 -32.36 8.63 20.72
CA LYS A 468 -30.89 8.82 20.83
C LYS A 468 -30.29 8.50 22.21
N ALA A 469 -30.89 7.60 22.99
CA ALA A 469 -30.32 7.17 24.26
C ALA A 469 -28.92 6.52 24.07
N SER A 470 -27.99 6.80 24.99
CA SER A 470 -26.61 6.34 24.86
C SER A 470 -26.47 4.85 25.19
N VAL A 471 -26.20 4.03 24.17
CA VAL A 471 -25.86 2.59 24.33
C VAL A 471 -24.53 2.33 25.03
N LEU A 472 -23.70 3.37 25.17
CA LEU A 472 -22.41 3.34 25.87
C LEU A 472 -22.48 4.00 27.26
N GLY A 473 -23.66 4.52 27.65
CA GLY A 473 -23.85 5.12 28.96
C GLY A 473 -23.64 4.05 30.04
N LEU A 474 -23.05 4.45 31.17
CA LEU A 474 -22.85 3.59 32.32
C LEU A 474 -23.81 4.00 33.42
N ASP A 475 -24.43 3.01 34.07
CA ASP A 475 -25.17 3.25 35.30
C ASP A 475 -24.22 3.40 36.51
N LYS A 476 -24.80 3.62 37.70
CA LYS A 476 -24.05 3.76 38.96
C LYS A 476 -23.22 2.53 39.33
N ALA A 477 -23.52 1.36 38.77
CA ALA A 477 -22.79 0.12 38.96
C ALA A 477 -21.77 -0.15 37.83
N GLY A 478 -21.58 0.81 36.92
CA GLY A 478 -20.68 0.67 35.77
C GLY A 478 -21.21 -0.28 34.70
N ASN A 479 -22.48 -0.66 34.73
CA ASN A 479 -23.09 -1.51 33.71
C ASN A 479 -23.50 -0.66 32.52
N THR A 480 -23.38 -1.21 31.32
CA THR A 480 -23.98 -0.66 30.11
C THR A 480 -25.40 -1.24 29.92
N PRO A 481 -26.25 -0.66 29.06
CA PRO A 481 -27.53 -1.28 28.70
C PRO A 481 -27.36 -2.70 28.17
N PHE A 482 -26.23 -3.00 27.52
CA PHE A 482 -25.92 -4.34 27.04
C PHE A 482 -25.65 -5.35 28.16
N HIS A 483 -25.07 -4.93 29.29
CA HIS A 483 -24.98 -5.80 30.49
C HIS A 483 -26.38 -6.17 30.98
N TRP A 484 -27.31 -5.22 30.99
CA TRP A 484 -28.68 -5.46 31.42
C TRP A 484 -29.49 -6.29 30.44
N ALA A 485 -29.25 -6.18 29.13
CA ALA A 485 -29.85 -7.08 28.14
C ALA A 485 -29.32 -8.52 28.30
N CYS A 486 -28.02 -8.69 28.58
CA CYS A 486 -27.45 -9.99 28.90
C CYS A 486 -27.95 -10.52 30.26
N TYR A 487 -28.33 -9.64 31.19
CA TYR A 487 -28.94 -10.02 32.47
C TYR A 487 -30.38 -10.50 32.31
N SER A 488 -31.18 -9.79 31.49
CA SER A 488 -32.61 -10.06 31.34
C SER A 488 -32.89 -11.37 30.61
N GLY A 489 -31.97 -11.81 29.75
CA GLY A 489 -32.12 -13.04 28.97
C GLY A 489 -32.96 -12.85 27.72
N ASP A 490 -33.39 -11.62 27.43
CA ASP A 490 -34.19 -11.33 26.25
C ASP A 490 -33.29 -11.28 25.00
N MET A 491 -33.42 -12.33 24.19
CA MET A 491 -32.62 -12.51 23.00
C MET A 491 -32.82 -11.40 21.96
N ASP A 492 -34.02 -10.83 21.87
CA ASP A 492 -34.31 -9.81 20.86
C ASP A 492 -33.71 -8.45 21.28
N CYS A 493 -33.70 -8.15 22.58
CA CYS A 493 -32.94 -7.02 23.13
C CYS A 493 -31.43 -7.18 22.91
N VAL A 494 -30.88 -8.40 23.11
CA VAL A 494 -29.47 -8.70 22.84
C VAL A 494 -29.15 -8.55 21.35
N LYS A 495 -29.96 -9.09 20.43
CA LYS A 495 -29.75 -8.94 18.99
C LYS A 495 -29.81 -7.49 18.53
N LEU A 496 -30.68 -6.67 19.14
CA LEU A 496 -30.82 -5.26 18.80
C LEU A 496 -29.61 -4.44 19.27
N LEU A 497 -29.08 -4.71 20.47
CA LEU A 497 -27.95 -3.96 21.04
C LEU A 497 -26.58 -4.50 20.61
N LEU A 498 -26.44 -5.79 20.30
CA LEU A 498 -25.15 -6.43 20.01
C LEU A 498 -24.37 -5.72 18.89
N PRO A 499 -24.94 -5.38 17.71
CA PRO A 499 -24.22 -4.64 16.67
C PRO A 499 -23.73 -3.26 17.11
N LEU A 500 -24.45 -2.63 18.04
CA LEU A 500 -24.14 -1.30 18.59
C LEU A 500 -23.11 -1.37 19.73
N SER A 501 -22.95 -2.54 20.36
CA SER A 501 -22.08 -2.78 21.51
C SER A 501 -20.85 -3.66 21.20
N LEU A 502 -20.57 -4.01 19.93
CA LEU A 502 -19.39 -4.80 19.55
C LEU A 502 -18.06 -4.18 20.01
N SER A 503 -17.94 -2.84 20.03
CA SER A 503 -16.74 -2.15 20.49
C SER A 503 -16.48 -2.27 22.00
N ILE A 504 -17.49 -2.65 22.77
CA ILE A 504 -17.49 -2.76 24.24
C ILE A 504 -17.94 -4.14 24.74
N ILE A 505 -17.91 -5.17 23.88
CA ILE A 505 -18.36 -6.54 24.21
C ILE A 505 -17.63 -7.15 25.41
N ASN A 506 -16.43 -6.65 25.72
CA ASN A 506 -15.58 -7.06 26.84
C ASN A 506 -15.44 -5.97 27.93
N GLN A 507 -16.26 -4.93 27.91
CA GLN A 507 -16.22 -3.88 28.92
C GLN A 507 -16.58 -4.45 30.29
N LYS A 508 -15.81 -4.08 31.30
CA LYS A 508 -16.05 -4.48 32.69
C LYS A 508 -16.90 -3.45 33.42
N ASN A 509 -17.84 -3.92 34.25
CA ASN A 509 -18.54 -3.08 35.21
C ASN A 509 -17.70 -2.83 36.48
N ASN A 510 -18.28 -2.18 37.49
CA ASN A 510 -17.57 -1.83 38.73
C ASN A 510 -17.14 -3.04 39.58
N VAL A 511 -17.65 -4.25 39.31
CA VAL A 511 -17.27 -5.52 39.96
C VAL A 511 -16.31 -6.33 39.06
N GLY A 512 -15.96 -5.80 37.89
CA GLY A 512 -15.07 -6.45 36.95
C GLY A 512 -15.74 -7.46 36.03
N ASP A 513 -17.07 -7.61 36.08
CA ASP A 513 -17.84 -8.51 35.22
C ASP A 513 -18.02 -7.92 33.83
N THR A 514 -17.89 -8.76 32.81
CA THR A 514 -18.23 -8.43 31.42
C THR A 514 -19.66 -8.88 31.10
N PRO A 515 -20.27 -8.46 29.96
CA PRO A 515 -21.57 -8.98 29.54
C PRO A 515 -21.62 -10.52 29.47
N LEU A 516 -20.49 -11.15 29.13
CA LEU A 516 -20.34 -12.61 29.15
C LEU A 516 -20.38 -13.20 30.57
N HIS A 517 -19.78 -12.53 31.58
CA HIS A 517 -19.92 -12.95 32.99
C HIS A 517 -21.38 -12.89 33.43
N VAL A 518 -22.09 -11.81 33.05
CA VAL A 518 -23.50 -11.62 33.40
C VAL A 518 -24.39 -12.69 32.77
N ALA A 519 -24.22 -12.98 31.47
CA ALA A 519 -24.98 -14.01 30.77
C ALA A 519 -24.70 -15.42 31.32
N SER A 520 -23.43 -15.74 31.63
CA SER A 520 -23.04 -17.01 32.23
C SER A 520 -23.60 -17.19 33.65
N TRP A 521 -23.57 -16.14 34.48
CA TRP A 521 -24.13 -16.17 35.83
C TRP A 521 -25.65 -16.35 35.83
N LYS A 522 -26.33 -15.80 34.82
CA LYS A 522 -27.77 -15.97 34.64
C LYS A 522 -28.19 -17.25 33.91
N ASN A 523 -27.23 -18.07 33.49
CA ASN A 523 -27.43 -19.31 32.74
C ASN A 523 -28.20 -19.13 31.42
N HIS A 524 -27.93 -18.06 30.67
CA HIS A 524 -28.55 -17.83 29.36
C HIS A 524 -27.70 -18.41 28.22
N ALA A 525 -27.85 -19.72 27.95
CA ALA A 525 -26.98 -20.46 27.05
C ALA A 525 -26.91 -19.89 25.62
N ASP A 526 -28.05 -19.51 25.05
CA ASP A 526 -28.11 -18.97 23.69
C ASP A 526 -27.40 -17.62 23.57
N ILE A 527 -27.49 -16.77 24.61
CA ILE A 527 -26.79 -15.48 24.66
C ILE A 527 -25.29 -15.70 24.84
N VAL A 528 -24.89 -16.66 25.69
CA VAL A 528 -23.46 -17.01 25.84
C VAL A 528 -22.88 -17.49 24.52
N GLN A 529 -23.58 -18.36 23.80
CA GLN A 529 -23.16 -18.81 22.47
C GLN A 529 -23.00 -17.62 21.51
N MET A 530 -24.01 -16.75 21.42
CA MET A 530 -23.98 -15.58 20.55
C MET A 530 -22.82 -14.62 20.89
N LEU A 531 -22.55 -14.39 22.17
CA LEU A 531 -21.44 -13.53 22.62
C LEU A 531 -20.08 -14.13 22.24
N VAL A 532 -19.88 -15.44 22.42
CA VAL A 532 -18.65 -16.14 22.06
C VAL A 532 -18.44 -16.13 20.54
N GLU A 533 -19.50 -16.37 19.75
CA GLU A 533 -19.46 -16.28 18.28
C GLU A 533 -19.09 -14.88 17.79
N ASN A 534 -19.44 -13.83 18.54
CA ASN A 534 -19.14 -12.43 18.22
C ASN A 534 -17.86 -11.90 18.90
N GLY A 535 -17.02 -12.79 19.48
CA GLY A 535 -15.67 -12.45 19.94
C GLY A 535 -15.56 -11.98 21.40
N ALA A 536 -16.52 -12.31 22.26
CA ALA A 536 -16.37 -12.11 23.70
C ALA A 536 -15.25 -13.00 24.28
N ASP A 537 -14.38 -12.42 25.12
CA ASP A 537 -13.23 -13.12 25.68
C ASP A 537 -13.62 -13.88 26.96
N LYS A 538 -13.69 -15.21 26.83
CA LYS A 538 -14.00 -16.15 27.92
C LYS A 538 -12.91 -16.29 28.99
N ARG A 539 -11.75 -15.62 28.84
CA ARG A 539 -10.62 -15.70 29.78
C ARG A 539 -10.53 -14.54 30.76
N ILE A 540 -11.36 -13.50 30.56
CA ILE A 540 -11.36 -12.33 31.42
C ILE A 540 -11.77 -12.76 32.83
N ARG A 541 -11.09 -12.22 33.84
CA ARG A 541 -11.40 -12.43 35.25
C ARG A 541 -12.03 -11.19 35.86
N ASN A 542 -13.08 -11.37 36.67
CA ASN A 542 -13.68 -10.31 37.48
C ASN A 542 -12.85 -10.02 38.75
N GLN A 543 -13.34 -9.13 39.64
CA GLN A 543 -12.62 -8.77 40.87
C GLN A 543 -12.47 -9.93 41.86
N ASP A 544 -13.37 -10.91 41.83
CA ASP A 544 -13.27 -12.16 42.61
C ASP A 544 -12.34 -13.19 41.96
N ASN A 545 -11.60 -12.80 40.92
CA ASN A 545 -10.68 -13.66 40.16
C ASN A 545 -11.38 -14.83 39.45
N LYS A 546 -12.69 -14.73 39.21
CA LYS A 546 -13.53 -15.73 38.52
C LYS A 546 -13.67 -15.40 37.04
N THR A 547 -13.62 -16.42 36.19
CA THR A 547 -13.95 -16.34 34.75
C THR A 547 -15.45 -16.55 34.52
N PRO A 548 -16.00 -16.26 33.32
CA PRO A 548 -17.40 -16.57 33.01
C PRO A 548 -17.74 -18.07 33.17
N LEU A 549 -16.76 -18.96 32.99
CA LEU A 549 -16.92 -20.40 33.21
C LEU A 549 -17.13 -20.74 34.69
N ASP A 550 -16.49 -20.00 35.59
CA ASP A 550 -16.57 -20.22 37.05
C ASP A 550 -17.90 -19.73 37.64
N LEU A 551 -18.65 -18.92 36.89
CA LEU A 551 -19.93 -18.33 37.31
C LEU A 551 -21.16 -19.12 36.87
N THR A 552 -21.02 -20.13 35.99
CA THR A 552 -22.14 -20.95 35.50
C THR A 552 -22.17 -22.33 36.14
N HIS A 553 -23.38 -22.81 36.41
CA HIS A 553 -23.65 -24.19 36.86
C HIS A 553 -24.32 -25.02 35.76
N ASP A 554 -24.60 -24.43 34.60
CA ASP A 554 -25.25 -25.09 33.48
C ASP A 554 -24.21 -25.91 32.66
N PRO A 555 -24.40 -27.24 32.49
CA PRO A 555 -23.50 -28.08 31.72
C PRO A 555 -23.40 -27.68 30.24
N ASN A 556 -24.45 -27.09 29.65
CA ASN A 556 -24.44 -26.65 28.26
C ASN A 556 -23.52 -25.43 28.07
N ILE A 557 -23.62 -24.46 28.98
CA ILE A 557 -22.77 -23.26 28.99
C ILE A 557 -21.32 -23.62 29.28
N ARG A 558 -21.08 -24.55 30.20
CA ARG A 558 -19.73 -25.11 30.41
C ARG A 558 -19.15 -25.67 29.13
N SER A 559 -19.90 -26.47 28.36
CA SER A 559 -19.43 -26.99 27.08
C SER A 559 -19.02 -25.88 26.10
N ILE A 560 -19.87 -24.85 25.93
CA ILE A 560 -19.60 -23.71 25.03
C ILE A 560 -18.33 -22.95 25.45
N LEU A 561 -18.11 -22.79 26.76
CA LEU A 561 -16.97 -22.08 27.31
C LEU A 561 -15.70 -22.96 27.39
N GLU A 562 -15.81 -24.28 27.50
CA GLU A 562 -14.70 -25.24 27.52
C GLU A 562 -14.18 -25.58 26.12
N ASP A 563 -15.01 -25.44 25.07
CA ASP A 563 -14.65 -25.79 23.69
C ASP A 563 -13.36 -25.09 23.22
N LYS A 564 -12.39 -25.91 22.80
CA LYS A 564 -11.15 -25.49 22.14
C LYS A 564 -11.40 -25.54 20.63
N VAL A 565 -11.26 -24.38 19.95
CA VAL A 565 -11.43 -24.11 18.50
C VAL A 565 -12.86 -23.60 18.22
N ILE A 566 -13.14 -22.38 17.72
CA ILE A 566 -12.60 -21.54 16.62
C ILE A 566 -12.76 -20.04 17.06
N PHE A 567 -11.77 -19.15 17.01
CA PHE A 567 -11.40 -18.32 15.84
C PHE A 567 -9.95 -17.81 15.93
N SER A 568 -9.26 -17.89 14.79
CA SER A 568 -7.87 -17.53 14.54
C SER A 568 -7.63 -16.03 14.25
N ASN A 569 -8.44 -15.10 14.78
CA ASN A 569 -8.36 -13.68 14.39
C ASN A 569 -8.46 -12.67 15.55
N TYR A 570 -7.77 -12.93 16.66
CA TYR A 570 -7.53 -11.89 17.67
C TYR A 570 -6.03 -11.78 17.97
N LYS A 571 -5.41 -10.67 17.53
CA LYS A 571 -4.12 -10.21 18.06
C LYS A 571 -4.43 -9.28 19.23
N PRO A 572 -3.92 -9.53 20.44
CA PRO A 572 -4.03 -8.56 21.52
C PRO A 572 -3.24 -7.30 21.14
N ARG A 573 -3.86 -6.12 21.34
CA ARG A 573 -3.14 -4.86 21.43
C ARG A 573 -2.33 -4.91 22.73
N ASN A 574 -1.03 -4.65 22.65
CA ASN A 574 -0.20 -4.37 23.81
C ASN A 574 -0.85 -3.22 24.60
N THR A 575 -1.43 -3.53 25.75
CA THR A 575 -1.54 -2.58 26.84
C THR A 575 -0.14 -2.40 27.41
N GLN A 576 0.38 -1.18 27.30
CA GLN A 576 1.54 -0.75 28.06
C GLN A 576 1.21 -0.98 29.54
N GLN A 577 1.93 -1.91 30.17
CA GLN A 577 2.11 -1.89 31.61
C GLN A 577 2.98 -0.67 31.90
N ASN A 578 2.39 0.32 32.57
CA ASN A 578 3.14 1.28 33.33
C ASN A 578 3.61 0.52 34.58
N ASP A 579 4.85 0.04 34.55
CA ASP A 579 5.54 -0.37 35.75
C ASP A 579 6.08 0.89 36.42
N ASP A 580 5.33 1.41 37.39
CA ASP A 580 5.83 2.33 38.40
C ASP A 580 6.74 1.52 39.34
N GLY A 581 8.01 1.41 38.97
CA GLY A 581 9.07 0.88 39.81
C GLY A 581 9.68 1.99 40.66
N ASN A 582 9.26 2.08 41.92
CA ASN A 582 10.03 2.71 42.99
C ASN A 582 11.40 2.03 43.10
N GLY A 583 12.46 2.83 43.12
CA GLY A 583 13.82 2.43 43.44
C GLY A 583 14.56 3.65 44.00
N GLU A 584 14.68 3.66 45.32
CA GLU A 584 15.62 4.46 46.11
C GLU A 584 17.08 4.04 45.81
N ASP A 585 18.02 4.73 46.44
CA ASP A 585 19.48 4.57 46.48
C ASP A 585 20.24 5.46 45.48
N ASP A 586 20.75 6.62 45.91
CA ASP A 586 21.96 6.87 46.71
C ASP A 586 23.29 6.75 45.92
N ASP A 587 24.14 7.74 46.22
CA ASP A 587 25.62 7.74 46.13
C ASP A 587 26.37 7.99 44.80
N SER A 588 26.98 9.19 44.79
CA SER A 588 28.40 9.52 44.50
C SER A 588 29.18 8.68 43.47
N ASP A 589 29.60 9.30 42.36
CA ASP A 589 30.91 9.97 42.19
C ASP A 589 31.03 10.59 40.78
#